data_AF-A0A9Q6EJJ9-F1
#
_entry.id   AF-A0A9Q6EJJ9-F1
#
_cell.length_a   1.000
_cell.length_b   1.000
_cell.length_c   1.000
_cell.angle_alpha   90.00
_cell.angle_beta   90.00
_cell.angle_gamma   90.00
#
_symmetry.space_group_name_H-M   'P 1'
#
loop_
_entity.id
_entity.type
_entity.pdbx_description
1 polymer ?
#
loop_
_entity_poly.entity_id
_entity_poly.type
_entity_poly.pdbx_seq_one_letter_code
_entity_poly.pdbx_strand_id
1 'polypeptide(L)' 'MGNSESKTVIYEQDGRTYTGTYKLERGIITVSFDLQDKTTQLGNMPEELLARLLMSELVNEHLRKNK' A
#
# COMPACT_ATOMS: atom_id res chain seq x y z
N MET A 1 -14.48 19.76 3.52
CA MET A 1 -13.43 18.99 4.24
C MET A 1 -13.32 17.67 3.50
N GLY A 2 -12.17 17.39 2.87
CA GLY A 2 -12.00 16.15 2.10
C GLY A 2 -11.89 14.98 3.06
N ASN A 3 -12.79 14.01 2.96
CA ASN A 3 -12.65 12.74 3.67
C ASN A 3 -11.50 11.97 3.02
N SER A 4 -10.31 12.07 3.60
CA SER A 4 -9.23 11.13 3.30
C SER A 4 -9.56 9.80 3.95
N GLU A 5 -10.40 9.01 3.31
CA GLU A 5 -10.75 7.68 3.80
C GLU A 5 -9.55 6.76 3.65
N SER A 6 -9.10 6.18 4.76
CA SER A 6 -8.12 5.10 4.76
C SER A 6 -8.84 3.78 4.49
N LYS A 7 -8.37 3.04 3.50
CA LYS A 7 -8.87 1.71 3.12
C LYS A 7 -7.84 0.65 3.46
N THR A 8 -8.29 -0.56 3.79
CA THR A 8 -7.40 -1.69 4.05
C THR A 8 -6.94 -2.31 2.73
N VAL A 9 -5.65 -2.69 2.66
CA VAL A 9 -5.11 -3.52 1.59
C VAL A 9 -4.55 -4.80 2.19
N ILE A 10 -4.91 -5.94 1.61
CA ILE A 10 -4.44 -7.26 2.00
C ILE A 10 -3.60 -7.80 0.85
N TYR A 11 -2.41 -8.28 1.18
CA TYR A 11 -1.47 -8.88 0.25
C TYR A 11 -0.93 -10.20 0.83
N GLU A 12 -0.91 -11.25 0.01
CA GLU A 12 -0.43 -12.57 0.43
C GLU A 12 0.84 -12.94 -0.33
N GLN A 13 1.86 -13.38 0.41
CA GLN A 13 3.14 -13.83 -0.15
C GLN A 13 3.71 -14.96 0.73
N ASP A 14 4.16 -16.04 0.09
CA ASP A 14 4.76 -17.20 0.76
C ASP A 14 3.91 -17.80 1.89
N GLY A 15 2.58 -17.82 1.70
CA GLY A 15 1.62 -18.31 2.70
C GLY A 15 1.44 -17.40 3.92
N ARG A 16 1.98 -16.19 3.89
CA ARG A 16 1.78 -15.15 4.91
C ARG A 16 0.88 -14.05 4.37
N THR A 17 -0.11 -13.66 5.18
CA THR A 17 -0.99 -12.54 4.88
C THR A 17 -0.44 -11.28 5.53
N TYR A 18 -0.28 -10.24 4.75
CA TYR A 18 0.18 -8.93 5.16
C TYR A 18 -0.96 -7.93 5.01
N THR A 19 -1.21 -7.16 6.06
CA THR A 19 -2.29 -6.17 6.11
C THR A 19 -1.68 -4.78 6.22
N GLY A 20 -2.03 -3.91 5.28
CA GLY A 20 -1.67 -2.50 5.27
C GLY A 20 -2.89 -1.62 5.12
N THR A 21 -2.67 -0.32 5.04
CA THR A 21 -3.71 0.65 4.72
C THR A 21 -3.25 1.52 3.55
N TYR A 22 -4.19 2.08 2.82
CA TYR A 22 -3.90 3.09 1.82
C TYR A 22 -4.90 4.24 1.90
N LYS A 23 -4.45 5.43 1.53
CA LYS A 23 -5.29 6.63 1.41
C LYS A 23 -5.10 7.24 0.03
N LEU A 24 -6.17 7.84 -0.49
CA LEU A 24 -6.15 8.58 -1.75
C LEU A 24 -6.44 10.06 -1.48
N GLU A 25 -5.47 10.92 -1.77
CA GLU A 25 -5.58 12.36 -1.58
C GLU A 25 -5.19 13.07 -2.88
N ARG A 26 -6.15 13.73 -3.53
CA ARG A 26 -5.92 14.54 -4.75
C ARG A 26 -5.20 13.75 -5.87
N GLY A 27 -5.55 12.48 -6.07
CA GLY A 27 -4.94 11.61 -7.08
C GLY A 27 -3.58 11.04 -6.68
N ILE A 28 -3.14 11.25 -5.44
CA ILE A 28 -1.94 10.65 -4.86
C ILE A 28 -2.38 9.54 -3.92
N ILE A 29 -1.88 8.32 -4.17
CA ILE A 29 -2.09 7.18 -3.29
C ILE A 29 -0.89 7.03 -2.36
N THR A 30 -1.15 6.88 -1.06
CA THR A 30 -0.14 6.54 -0.06
C THR A 30 -0.53 5.21 0.56
N VAL A 31 0.33 4.21 0.44
CA VAL A 31 0.20 2.91 1.11
C VAL A 31 1.12 2.87 2.30
N SER A 32 0.62 2.38 3.42
CA SER A 32 1.35 2.22 4.68
C SER A 32 1.32 0.76 5.13
N PHE A 33 2.49 0.23 5.44
CA PHE A 33 2.67 -1.10 6.00
C PHE A 33 3.78 -1.05 7.06
N ASP A 34 3.46 -1.52 8.27
CA ASP A 34 4.36 -1.44 9.42
C ASP A 34 4.84 0.00 9.68
N LEU A 35 6.14 0.27 9.66
CA LEU A 35 6.73 1.62 9.83
C LEU A 35 7.17 2.25 8.49
N GLN A 36 6.67 1.73 7.37
CA GLN A 36 7.06 2.18 6.03
C GLN A 36 5.84 2.64 5.24
N ASP A 37 6.04 3.67 4.43
CA ASP A 37 5.05 4.21 3.52
C ASP A 37 5.61 4.35 2.11
N LYS A 38 4.73 4.18 1.13
CA LYS A 38 5.04 4.39 -0.29
C LYS A 38 3.96 5.22 -0.92
N THR A 39 4.39 6.31 -1.55
CA THR A 39 3.49 7.30 -2.15
C THR A 39 3.75 7.41 -3.64
N THR A 40 2.69 7.42 -4.44
CA THR A 40 2.78 7.63 -5.89
C THR A 40 1.50 8.25 -6.46
N GLN A 41 1.54 8.69 -7.72
CA GLN A 41 0.36 9.14 -8.43
C GLN A 41 -0.50 7.95 -8.87
N LEU A 42 -1.82 8.05 -8.68
CA LEU A 42 -2.78 7.02 -9.10
C LEU A 42 -2.82 6.86 -10.63
N GLY A 43 -2.74 7.98 -11.35
CA GLY A 43 -2.88 8.01 -12.80
C GLY A 43 -4.24 7.45 -13.24
N ASN A 44 -4.22 6.55 -14.23
CA ASN A 44 -5.41 5.88 -14.77
C ASN A 44 -5.62 4.46 -14.20
N MET A 45 -4.86 4.07 -13.17
CA MET A 45 -4.95 2.74 -12.58
C MET A 45 -6.04 2.70 -11.49
N PRO A 46 -6.75 1.56 -11.30
CA PRO A 46 -7.61 1.38 -10.13
C PRO A 46 -6.81 1.49 -8.83
N GLU A 47 -7.35 2.19 -7.84
CA GLU A 47 -6.69 2.44 -6.55
C GLU A 47 -6.31 1.16 -5.81
N GLU A 48 -7.18 0.16 -5.82
CA GLU A 48 -6.93 -1.12 -5.15
C GLU A 48 -5.78 -1.90 -5.79
N LEU A 49 -5.66 -1.83 -7.12
CA LEU A 49 -4.59 -2.51 -7.85
C LEU A 49 -3.25 -1.85 -7.54
N LEU A 50 -3.19 -0.53 -7.61
CA LEU A 50 -1.97 0.21 -7.29
C LEU A 50 -1.59 0.07 -5.81
N ALA A 51 -2.58 0.06 -4.92
CA ALA A 51 -2.37 -0.18 -3.50
C ALA A 51 -1.72 -1.55 -3.25
N ARG A 52 -2.20 -2.60 -3.92
CA ARG A 52 -1.63 -3.96 -3.83
C ARG A 52 -0.21 -4.02 -4.40
N LEU A 53 0.07 -3.33 -5.50
CA LEU A 53 1.42 -3.25 -6.07
C LEU A 53 2.40 -2.62 -5.09
N LEU A 54 2.08 -1.44 -4.55
CA LEU A 54 2.92 -0.76 -3.56
C LEU A 54 3.05 -1.58 -2.26
N MET A 55 1.98 -2.24 -1.82
CA MET A 55 2.00 -3.16 -0.68
C MET A 55 3.00 -4.31 -0.90
N SER A 56 3.04 -4.90 -2.11
CA SER A 56 3.99 -5.95 -2.43
C SER A 56 5.45 -5.47 -2.37
N GLU A 57 5.72 -4.24 -2.82
CA GLU A 57 7.04 -3.63 -2.73
C GLU A 57 7.44 -3.41 -1.27
N LEU A 58 6.56 -2.84 -0.45
CA LEU A 58 6.81 -2.62 0.98
C LEU A 58 7.05 -3.93 1.74
N VAL A 59 6.27 -4.98 1.46
CA VAL A 59 6.46 -6.30 2.05
C VAL A 59 7.81 -6.90 1.64
N ASN A 60 8.18 -6.81 0.37
CA ASN A 60 9.47 -7.27 -0.12
C ASN A 60 10.64 -6.51 0.52
N GLU A 61 10.52 -5.20 0.70
CA GLU A 61 11.53 -4.39 1.40
C GLU A 61 11.64 -4.75 2.88
N HIS A 62 10.51 -4.96 3.56
CA HIS A 62 10.47 -5.40 4.96
C HIS A 62 11.13 -6.77 5.14
N LEU A 63 10.82 -7.74 4.27
CA LEU A 63 11.43 -9.08 4.31
C LEU A 63 12.93 -9.06 4.02
N ARG A 64 13.40 -8.16 3.14
CA ARG A 64 14.84 -8.00 2.85
C ARG A 64 15.60 -7.41 4.04
N LYS A 65 15.00 -6.49 4.80
CA LYS A 65 15.63 -5.87 5.98
C LYS A 65 15.70 -6.80 7.19
N ASN A 66 14.80 -7.77 7.29
CA ASN A 66 14.68 -8.70 8.42
C ASN A 66 15.37 -10.06 8.19
N LYS A 67 16.25 -10.15 7.19
CA LYS A 67 17.05 -11.35 6.87
C LYS A 67 18.50 -11.15 7.31
#